data_AF-A0A2P5VJU7-F1
#
_entry.id   AF-A0A2P5VJU7-F1
#
_cell.length_a   1.000
_cell.length_b   1.000
_cell.length_c   1.000
_cell.angle_alpha   90.00
_cell.angle_beta   90.00
_cell.angle_gamma   90.00
#
_symmetry.space_group_name_H-M   'P 1'
#
loop_
_entity.id
_entity.type
_entity.pdbx_description
1 polymer ?
#
loop_
_entity_poly.entity_id
_entity_poly.type
_entity_poly.pdbx_seq_one_letter_code
_entity_poly.pdbx_strand_id
1 'polypeptide(L)' 'CNNHPTNRGGITKVIEAARQLRGEAHPKVQVSDCSLALAHGTGGSIGSRMGSSTVILGRNDA' A
#
# COMPACT_ATOMS: atom_id res chain seq x y z
N CYS A 1 -9.59 4.46 -11.16
CA CYS A 1 -9.75 3.01 -10.91
C CYS A 1 -8.37 2.42 -10.69
N ASN A 2 -8.10 1.83 -9.52
CA ASN A 2 -6.81 1.21 -9.22
C ASN A 2 -6.62 -0.04 -10.10
N ASN A 3 -5.44 -0.25 -10.68
CA ASN A 3 -5.12 -1.17 -11.79
C ASN A 3 -5.26 -2.70 -11.50
N HIS A 4 -6.12 -3.12 -10.58
CA HIS A 4 -6.30 -4.52 -10.18
C HIS A 4 -7.75 -4.96 -10.43
N PRO A 5 -8.00 -6.24 -10.82
CA PRO A 5 -9.35 -6.78 -10.98
C PRO A 5 -10.28 -6.41 -9.81
N THR A 6 -11.52 -6.02 -10.13
CA THR A 6 -12.56 -5.62 -9.17
C THR A 6 -12.21 -4.42 -8.28
N ASN A 7 -11.44 -3.45 -8.79
CA ASN A 7 -11.04 -2.20 -8.09
C ASN A 7 -10.17 -2.40 -6.83
N ARG A 8 -9.52 -3.56 -6.68
CA ARG A 8 -8.76 -3.91 -5.46
C ARG A 8 -7.31 -3.42 -5.43
N GLY A 9 -6.91 -2.51 -6.31
CA GLY A 9 -5.49 -2.11 -6.36
C GLY A 9 -5.04 -1.29 -5.14
N GLY A 10 -5.98 -0.86 -4.28
CA GLY A 10 -5.65 -0.27 -2.98
C GLY A 10 -5.22 -1.31 -1.95
N ILE A 11 -5.95 -2.44 -1.81
CA ILE A 11 -5.65 -3.43 -0.77
C ILE A 11 -4.31 -4.14 -1.02
N THR A 12 -3.94 -4.35 -2.28
CA THR A 12 -2.64 -4.95 -2.61
C THR A 12 -1.46 -4.08 -2.17
N LYS A 13 -1.59 -2.76 -2.23
CA LYS A 13 -0.56 -1.84 -1.73
C LYS A 13 -0.45 -1.90 -0.20
N VAL A 14 -1.57 -2.01 0.50
CA VAL A 14 -1.57 -2.18 1.96
C VAL A 14 -0.95 -3.52 2.36
N ILE A 15 -1.27 -4.60 1.66
CA ILE A 15 -0.68 -5.93 1.90
C ILE A 15 0.84 -5.89 1.69
N GLU A 16 1.31 -5.29 0.60
CA GLU A 16 2.74 -5.20 0.34
C GLU A 16 3.45 -4.31 1.36
N ALA A 17 2.87 -3.15 1.72
CA ALA A 17 3.41 -2.31 2.79
C ALA A 17 3.53 -3.08 4.12
N ALA A 18 2.52 -3.88 4.47
CA ALA A 18 2.58 -4.74 5.66
C ALA A 18 3.69 -5.81 5.55
N ARG A 19 3.87 -6.44 4.39
CA ARG A 19 4.95 -7.40 4.15
C ARG A 19 6.32 -6.76 4.28
N GLN A 20 6.51 -5.56 3.72
CA GLN A 20 7.76 -4.81 3.81
C GLN A 20 8.11 -4.48 5.26
N LEU A 21 7.15 -3.95 6.02
CA LEU A 21 7.33 -3.62 7.44
C LEU A 21 7.59 -4.84 8.33
N ARG A 22 7.06 -6.02 7.96
CA ARG A 22 7.23 -7.28 8.69
C ARG A 22 8.47 -8.08 8.27
N GLY A 23 9.19 -7.66 7.22
CA GLY A 23 10.32 -8.44 6.69
C GLY A 23 9.90 -9.69 5.91
N GLU A 24 8.68 -9.72 5.38
CA GLU A 24 8.06 -10.87 4.70
C GLU A 24 7.90 -10.66 3.18
N ALA A 25 8.47 -9.56 2.65
CA ALA A 25 8.54 -9.38 1.21
C ALA A 25 9.52 -10.40 0.60
N HIS A 26 9.38 -10.64 -0.69
CA HIS A 26 10.31 -11.54 -1.38
C HIS A 26 11.75 -10.98 -1.25
N PRO A 27 12.79 -11.79 -1.00
CA PRO A 27 14.13 -11.29 -0.67
C PRO A 27 14.70 -10.27 -1.67
N LYS A 28 14.45 -10.45 -2.96
CA LYS A 28 14.89 -9.51 -4.02
C LYS A 28 14.25 -8.11 -3.97
N VAL A 29 13.17 -7.92 -3.22
CA VAL A 29 12.41 -6.66 -3.16
C VAL A 29 12.15 -6.20 -1.72
N GLN A 30 12.71 -6.89 -0.72
CA GLN A 30 12.62 -6.46 0.66
C GLN A 30 13.43 -5.18 0.85
N VAL A 31 12.78 -4.14 1.38
CA VAL A 31 13.45 -2.89 1.75
C VAL A 31 14.16 -3.10 3.08
N SER A 32 15.46 -2.78 3.12
CA SER A 32 16.27 -2.82 4.34
C SER A 32 15.78 -1.80 5.36
N ASP A 33 15.69 -2.21 6.62
CA ASP A 33 15.31 -1.35 7.75
C ASP A 33 14.00 -0.57 7.53
N CYS A 34 13.03 -1.18 6.84
CA CYS A 34 11.72 -0.59 6.61
C CYS A 34 10.96 -0.45 7.94
N SER A 35 10.95 0.77 8.49
CA SER A 35 10.24 1.12 9.74
C SER A 35 8.91 1.85 9.51
N LEU A 36 8.75 2.47 8.34
CA LEU A 36 7.60 3.27 7.95
C LEU A 36 7.22 3.00 6.49
N ALA A 37 5.93 2.89 6.22
CA ALA A 37 5.41 2.74 4.86
C ALA A 37 4.17 3.62 4.64
N LEU A 38 4.02 4.14 3.42
CA LEU A 38 2.85 4.86 2.96
C LEU A 38 2.15 4.06 1.87
N ALA A 39 0.83 3.89 2.00
CA ALA A 39 0.01 3.30 0.95
C ALA A 39 -1.13 4.26 0.57
N HIS A 40 -1.33 4.45 -0.73
CA HIS A 40 -2.38 5.32 -1.27
C HIS A 40 -3.22 4.58 -2.32
N GLY A 41 -4.54 4.72 -2.22
CA GLY A 41 -5.50 4.19 -3.18
C GLY A 41 -6.47 5.26 -3.68
N THR A 42 -6.76 5.24 -4.99
CA THR A 42 -7.74 6.13 -5.64
C THR A 42 -8.81 5.30 -6.37
N GLY A 43 -10.05 5.37 -5.90
CA GLY A 43 -11.22 4.75 -6.51
C GLY A 43 -11.97 5.70 -7.43
N GLY A 44 -12.73 5.16 -8.39
CA GLY A 44 -13.57 5.96 -9.30
C GLY A 44 -12.80 6.64 -10.43
N SER A 45 -13.35 7.72 -10.96
CA SER A 45 -12.78 8.49 -12.07
C SER A 45 -12.35 9.87 -11.60
N ILE A 46 -11.11 10.25 -11.89
CA ILE A 46 -10.55 11.56 -11.49
C ILE A 46 -11.39 12.72 -12.04
N GLY A 47 -11.89 12.59 -13.27
CA GLY A 47 -12.64 13.65 -13.95
C GLY A 47 -14.12 13.75 -13.56
N SER A 48 -14.64 12.89 -12.68
CA SER A 48 -16.02 12.96 -12.23
C SER A 48 -16.13 12.75 -10.73
N ARG A 49 -16.24 11.49 -10.29
CA ARG A 49 -16.33 11.13 -8.87
C ARG A 49 -15.20 10.18 -8.52
N MET A 50 -14.26 10.68 -7.73
CA MET A 50 -13.20 9.89 -7.13
C MET A 50 -13.30 9.87 -5.61
N GLY A 51 -12.73 8.82 -5.02
CA GLY A 51 -12.43 8.76 -3.60
C GLY A 51 -10.98 8.35 -3.41
N SER A 52 -10.32 8.94 -2.43
CA SER A 52 -8.92 8.68 -2.14
C SER A 52 -8.75 8.31 -0.67
N SER A 53 -7.82 7.40 -0.40
CA SER A 53 -7.40 7.07 0.95
C SER A 53 -5.89 6.93 0.99
N THR A 54 -5.27 7.53 2.01
CA THR A 54 -3.86 7.43 2.31
C THR A 54 -3.72 6.89 3.73
N VAL A 55 -2.87 5.90 3.91
CA VAL A 55 -2.50 5.38 5.22
C VAL A 55 -0.98 5.43 5.39
N ILE A 56 -0.56 5.68 6.63
CA ILE A 56 0.83 5.56 7.07
C ILE A 56 0.86 4.42 8.08
N LEU A 57 1.76 3.47 7.87
CA LEU A 57 1.93 2.27 8.68
C LEU A 57 3.35 2.27 9.25
N GLY A 58 3.46 2.03 10.56
CA GLY A 58 4.74 1.92 11.25
C GLY A 58 4.81 0.64 12.07
N ARG A 59 6.02 0.22 12.42
CA ARG A 59 6.25 -0.83 13.42
C ARG A 59 6.30 -0.19 14.81
N ASN A 60 5.79 -0.90 15.81
CA ASN A 60 5.60 -0.39 17.18
C ASN A 60 6.92 -0.11 17.94
N ASP A 61 8.06 -0.43 17.32
CA ASP A 61 9.40 -0.30 17.90
C ASP A 61 10.19 0.87 17.26
N ALA A 62 9.50 1.78 16.57
CA ALA A 62 10.05 2.98 15.93
C ALA A 62 9.95 4.21 16.84
#